data_AF-A0A1G2CYY6-F1
#
_entry.id   AF-A0A1G2CYY6-F1
#
_cell.length_a   1.000
_cell.length_b   1.000
_cell.length_c   1.000
_cell.angle_alpha   90.00
_cell.angle_beta   90.00
_cell.angle_gamma   90.00
#
_symmetry.space_group_name_H-M   'P 1'
#
loop_
_entity.id
_entity.type
_entity.pdbx_description
1 polymer ?
#
loop_
_entity_poly.entity_id
_entity_poly.type
_entity_poly.pdbx_seq_one_letter_code
_entity_poly.pdbx_strand_id
1 'polypeptide(L)'
;MPKTSRLARFFGLKPPKVISPVTPWLIQRCKLDESGRFKYDYMGSSEFEVGDQAEALKRLFTGQIAMVEVSVQANNGGAIVPVFLLTQSGFDASAYQSHLQRLADGKLHLQEPARFNNAVDWEATRFESRSGRVSAYDIWFDFTKYDEEQNIVLFTLDESKRADLLARLKVVTDIWAKNSATEQKHQHPT
;
A
#
# COMPACT_ATOMS: atom_id res chain seq x y z
N MET A 1 -16.06 -21.80 17.21
CA MET A 1 -16.85 -21.39 16.02
C MET A 1 -17.62 -20.13 16.37
N PRO A 2 -17.27 -18.94 15.85
CA PRO A 2 -18.02 -17.73 16.17
C PRO A 2 -19.35 -17.74 15.43
N LYS A 3 -20.44 -17.55 16.18
CA LYS A 3 -21.81 -17.47 15.68
C LYS A 3 -21.95 -16.16 14.91
N THR A 4 -22.17 -16.23 13.60
CA THR A 4 -22.55 -15.07 12.78
C THR A 4 -23.91 -14.55 13.25
N SER A 5 -23.90 -13.31 13.73
CA SER A 5 -25.10 -12.57 14.15
C SER A 5 -26.10 -12.47 13.00
N ARG A 6 -27.34 -12.92 13.24
CA ARG A 6 -28.47 -12.91 12.29
C ARG A 6 -28.96 -11.52 11.89
N LEU A 7 -28.35 -10.44 12.38
CA LEU A 7 -28.81 -9.05 12.16
C LEU A 7 -28.38 -8.44 10.82
N ALA A 8 -27.39 -9.00 10.11
CA ALA A 8 -26.89 -8.40 8.86
C ALA A 8 -27.81 -8.60 7.63
N ARG A 9 -28.87 -9.43 7.73
CA ARG A 9 -29.75 -9.74 6.58
C ARG A 9 -30.88 -8.73 6.34
N PHE A 10 -31.09 -7.74 7.21
CA PHE A 10 -32.27 -6.87 7.16
C PHE A 10 -32.12 -5.59 6.32
N PHE A 11 -30.93 -5.23 5.85
CA PHE A 11 -30.71 -3.93 5.16
C PHE A 11 -30.36 -4.02 3.67
N GLY A 12 -30.36 -5.21 3.04
CA GLY A 12 -29.97 -5.33 1.63
C GLY A 12 -28.55 -4.86 1.32
N LEU A 13 -27.74 -4.57 2.36
CA LEU A 13 -26.33 -4.28 2.22
C LEU A 13 -25.66 -5.58 1.80
N LYS A 14 -25.20 -5.63 0.54
CA LYS A 14 -24.27 -6.69 0.13
C LYS A 14 -23.12 -6.69 1.14
N PRO A 15 -22.74 -7.86 1.70
CA PRO A 15 -21.55 -7.92 2.53
C PRO A 15 -20.38 -7.32 1.74
N PRO A 16 -19.49 -6.55 2.39
CA PRO A 16 -18.35 -5.96 1.70
C PRO A 16 -17.63 -7.08 0.95
N LYS A 17 -17.37 -6.86 -0.35
CA LYS A 17 -16.63 -7.81 -1.17
C LYS A 17 -15.28 -8.03 -0.50
N VAL A 18 -14.98 -9.27 -0.12
CA VAL A 18 -13.66 -9.62 0.40
C VAL A 18 -12.69 -9.58 -0.77
N ILE A 19 -11.63 -8.80 -0.63
CA ILE A 19 -10.55 -8.68 -1.62
C ILE A 19 -9.44 -9.60 -1.13
N SER A 20 -9.27 -10.74 -1.81
CA SER A 20 -8.22 -11.69 -1.49
C SER A 20 -6.91 -11.22 -2.12
N PRO A 21 -5.82 -11.11 -1.35
CA PRO A 21 -4.53 -10.72 -1.89
C PRO A 21 -3.99 -11.79 -2.82
N VAL A 22 -3.20 -11.35 -3.79
CA VAL A 22 -2.41 -12.22 -4.66
C VAL A 22 -0.93 -12.11 -4.31
N THR A 23 -0.12 -12.98 -4.88
CA THR A 23 1.34 -12.88 -4.74
C THR A 23 1.85 -11.62 -5.45
N PRO A 24 2.54 -10.70 -4.74
CA PRO A 24 3.11 -9.50 -5.35
C PRO A 24 4.15 -9.87 -6.41
N TRP A 25 4.11 -9.18 -7.54
CA TRP A 25 5.10 -9.30 -8.61
C TRP A 25 5.98 -8.05 -8.73
N LEU A 26 5.41 -6.86 -8.57
CA LEU A 26 6.12 -5.60 -8.58
C LEU A 26 5.71 -4.78 -7.36
N ILE A 27 6.70 -4.29 -6.61
CA ILE A 27 6.49 -3.35 -5.51
C ILE A 27 7.44 -2.19 -5.72
N GLN A 28 6.90 -1.00 -5.92
CA GLN A 28 7.71 0.19 -6.06
C GLN A 28 7.94 0.84 -4.70
N ARG A 29 9.20 1.15 -4.41
CA ARG A 29 9.58 1.95 -3.25
C ARG A 29 9.35 3.42 -3.55
N CYS A 30 8.77 4.13 -2.60
CA CYS A 30 8.52 5.55 -2.71
C CYS A 30 8.71 6.27 -1.37
N LYS A 31 8.67 7.60 -1.44
CA LYS A 31 8.62 8.52 -0.31
C LYS A 31 7.69 9.66 -0.63
N LEU A 32 7.28 10.40 0.39
CA LEU A 32 6.64 11.68 0.21
C LEU A 32 7.73 12.77 0.13
N ASP A 33 7.63 13.65 -0.87
CA ASP A 33 8.41 14.89 -0.88
C ASP A 33 7.84 15.92 0.11
N GLU A 34 8.50 17.06 0.27
CA GLU A 34 8.06 18.15 1.17
C GLU A 34 6.68 18.72 0.79
N SER A 35 6.24 18.50 -0.46
CA SER A 35 4.90 18.86 -0.96
C SER A 35 3.89 17.71 -0.83
N GLY A 36 4.28 16.61 -0.18
CA GLY A 36 3.49 15.40 -0.02
C GLY A 36 3.34 14.57 -1.30
N ARG A 37 4.09 14.82 -2.37
CA ARG A 37 3.99 14.01 -3.61
C ARG A 37 4.79 12.72 -3.47
N PHE A 38 4.28 11.64 -4.05
CA PHE A 38 5.05 10.40 -4.16
C PHE A 38 6.24 10.61 -5.09
N LYS A 39 7.43 10.35 -4.56
CA LYS A 39 8.69 10.24 -5.31
C LYS A 39 9.15 8.80 -5.21
N TYR A 40 9.38 8.15 -6.34
CA TYR A 40 9.75 6.74 -6.41
C TYR A 40 11.27 6.56 -6.48
N ASP A 41 11.76 5.46 -5.92
CA ASP A 41 13.17 5.08 -5.98
C ASP A 41 13.49 4.53 -7.38
N TYR A 42 14.04 5.37 -8.24
CA TYR A 42 14.33 5.00 -9.63
C TYR A 42 15.68 4.28 -9.71
N MET A 43 15.65 2.93 -9.70
CA MET A 43 16.84 2.08 -9.82
C MET A 43 17.08 1.58 -11.27
N GLY A 44 17.11 2.51 -12.24
CA GLY A 44 17.83 2.28 -13.51
C GLY A 44 17.11 1.52 -14.63
N SER A 45 15.81 1.25 -14.57
CA SER A 45 15.03 0.73 -15.70
C SER A 45 14.30 1.86 -16.42
N SER A 46 14.42 1.95 -17.74
CA SER A 46 13.71 2.90 -18.62
C SER A 46 12.22 2.60 -18.80
N GLU A 47 11.58 1.90 -17.88
CA GLU A 47 10.16 1.59 -17.92
C GLU A 47 9.33 2.64 -17.17
N PHE A 48 9.37 3.88 -17.65
CA PHE A 48 8.34 4.89 -17.40
C PHE A 48 7.03 4.60 -18.16
N GLU A 49 6.78 3.36 -18.57
CA GLU A 49 5.57 2.93 -19.29
C GLU A 49 4.81 1.76 -18.64
N VAL A 50 5.24 1.28 -17.47
CA VAL A 50 4.61 0.12 -16.81
C VAL A 50 4.10 0.49 -15.42
N GLY A 51 2.91 1.08 -15.36
CA GLY A 51 2.14 1.11 -14.12
C GLY A 51 1.30 2.35 -13.95
N ASP A 52 0.00 2.18 -14.07
CA ASP A 52 -0.98 3.22 -13.86
C ASP A 52 -1.17 3.47 -12.35
N GLN A 53 -0.15 4.01 -11.68
CA GLN A 53 -0.21 4.40 -10.28
C GLN A 53 -1.41 5.32 -10.02
N ALA A 54 -1.70 6.20 -10.98
CA ALA A 54 -2.84 7.08 -10.93
C ALA A 54 -4.16 6.27 -10.96
N GLU A 55 -4.33 5.30 -11.85
CA GLU A 55 -5.50 4.41 -11.84
C GLU A 55 -5.56 3.51 -10.63
N ALA A 56 -4.45 2.92 -10.18
CA ALA A 56 -4.43 2.09 -8.97
C ALA A 56 -4.84 2.92 -7.75
N LEU A 57 -4.33 4.15 -7.64
CA LEU A 57 -4.80 5.11 -6.63
C LEU A 57 -6.29 5.45 -6.86
N LYS A 58 -6.76 5.74 -8.07
CA LYS A 58 -8.20 5.97 -8.35
C LYS A 58 -9.06 4.79 -7.89
N ARG A 59 -8.64 3.56 -8.19
CA ARG A 59 -9.28 2.32 -7.76
C ARG A 59 -9.26 2.20 -6.25
N LEU A 60 -8.15 2.48 -5.57
CA LEU A 60 -8.10 2.54 -4.09
C LEU A 60 -9.22 3.43 -3.52
N PHE A 61 -9.49 4.58 -4.15
CA PHE A 61 -10.55 5.52 -3.74
C PHE A 61 -11.96 5.17 -4.22
N THR A 62 -12.17 4.21 -5.12
CA THR A 62 -13.55 3.76 -5.44
C THR A 62 -14.17 2.99 -4.28
N GLY A 63 -13.34 2.46 -3.37
CA GLY A 63 -13.74 1.82 -2.12
C GLY A 63 -13.56 2.72 -0.90
N GLN A 64 -14.10 2.28 0.24
CA GLN A 64 -13.79 2.89 1.53
C GLN A 64 -12.33 2.54 1.90
N ILE A 65 -11.48 3.53 2.17
CA ILE A 65 -10.09 3.26 2.59
C ILE A 65 -10.06 2.72 4.03
N ALA A 66 -9.20 1.74 4.25
CA ALA A 66 -8.88 1.17 5.55
C ALA A 66 -7.38 1.29 5.83
N MET A 67 -7.07 1.53 7.11
CA MET A 67 -5.72 1.40 7.66
C MET A 67 -5.71 0.17 8.54
N VAL A 68 -4.80 -0.77 8.26
CA VAL A 68 -4.66 -2.02 8.98
C VAL A 68 -3.23 -2.18 9.42
N GLU A 69 -3.02 -2.56 10.68
CA GLU A 69 -1.70 -2.94 11.17
C GLU A 69 -1.57 -4.46 11.08
N VAL A 70 -0.46 -4.91 10.50
CA VAL A 70 -0.04 -6.32 10.53
C VAL A 70 1.39 -6.38 11.06
N SER A 71 1.82 -7.56 11.50
CA SER A 71 3.16 -7.72 12.05
C SER A 71 3.97 -8.73 11.24
N VAL A 72 5.25 -8.43 11.05
CA VAL A 72 6.23 -9.34 10.46
C VAL A 72 7.36 -9.59 11.45
N GLN A 73 8.04 -10.72 11.30
CA GLN A 73 9.18 -11.08 12.12
C GLN A 73 10.49 -10.85 11.36
N ALA A 74 11.46 -10.18 11.98
CA ALA A 74 12.81 -10.04 11.42
C ALA A 74 13.59 -11.36 11.48
N ASN A 75 14.51 -11.60 10.53
CA ASN A 75 15.49 -12.70 10.53
C ASN A 75 14.96 -14.11 10.92
N ASN A 76 13.73 -14.50 10.54
CA ASN A 76 13.13 -15.81 10.88
C ASN A 76 13.20 -16.19 12.37
N GLY A 77 12.83 -15.28 13.28
CA GLY A 77 12.89 -15.55 14.73
C GLY A 77 13.19 -14.34 15.61
N GLY A 78 13.53 -13.21 14.99
CA GLY A 78 13.85 -11.96 15.65
C GLY A 78 12.63 -11.19 16.15
N ALA A 79 12.84 -9.89 16.38
CA ALA A 79 11.80 -8.99 16.85
C ALA A 79 10.63 -8.89 15.87
N ILE A 80 9.46 -8.62 16.45
CA ILE A 80 8.23 -8.35 15.71
C ILE A 80 8.22 -6.88 15.33
N VAL A 81 8.07 -6.60 14.02
CA VAL A 81 8.03 -5.27 13.45
C VAL A 81 6.61 -4.98 12.93
N PRO A 82 5.97 -3.87 13.34
CA PRO A 82 4.68 -3.49 12.80
C PRO A 82 4.81 -2.98 11.37
N VAL A 83 3.81 -3.29 10.54
CA VAL A 83 3.65 -2.81 9.17
C VAL A 83 2.27 -2.18 9.06
N PHE A 84 2.25 -0.90 8.71
CA PHE A 84 1.01 -0.15 8.54
C PHE A 84 0.59 -0.21 7.07
N LEU A 85 -0.55 -0.84 6.81
CA LEU A 85 -1.13 -1.04 5.48
C LEU A 85 -2.26 -0.07 5.25
N LEU A 86 -2.23 0.63 4.12
CA LEU A 86 -3.31 1.44 3.61
C LEU A 86 -3.85 0.76 2.34
N THR A 87 -5.11 0.36 2.39
CA THR A 87 -5.78 -0.43 1.36
C THR A 87 -7.30 -0.16 1.37
N GLN A 88 -8.09 -0.91 0.61
CA GLN A 88 -9.56 -0.84 0.64
C GLN A 88 -10.16 -1.65 1.81
N SER A 89 -11.30 -1.19 2.31
CA SER A 89 -12.15 -1.90 3.26
C SER A 89 -12.62 -3.20 2.62
N GLY A 90 -12.34 -4.33 3.29
CA GLY A 90 -12.58 -5.68 2.75
C GLY A 90 -11.32 -6.38 2.25
N PHE A 91 -10.18 -5.69 2.17
CA PHE A 91 -8.89 -6.35 1.91
C PHE A 91 -8.50 -7.29 3.04
N ASP A 92 -8.19 -8.55 2.69
CA ASP A 92 -7.73 -9.55 3.64
C ASP A 92 -6.25 -9.33 4.00
N ALA A 93 -6.02 -8.40 4.92
CA ALA A 93 -4.69 -8.08 5.43
C ALA A 93 -4.02 -9.28 6.12
N SER A 94 -4.79 -10.20 6.71
CA SER A 94 -4.24 -11.39 7.35
C SER A 94 -3.65 -12.35 6.32
N ALA A 95 -4.33 -12.55 5.18
CA ALA A 95 -3.76 -13.30 4.07
C ALA A 95 -2.51 -12.61 3.48
N TYR A 96 -2.51 -11.27 3.40
CA TYR A 96 -1.40 -10.48 2.85
C TYR A 96 -0.15 -10.48 3.75
N GLN A 97 -0.32 -10.65 5.07
CA GLN A 97 0.79 -10.78 6.02
C GLN A 97 1.81 -11.85 5.61
N SER A 98 1.35 -12.95 5.00
CA SER A 98 2.24 -14.01 4.50
C SER A 98 3.18 -13.53 3.40
N HIS A 99 2.73 -12.62 2.51
CA HIS A 99 3.56 -12.01 1.48
C HIS A 99 4.58 -11.04 2.08
N LEU A 100 4.17 -10.25 3.07
CA LEU A 100 5.07 -9.35 3.80
C LEU A 100 6.15 -10.13 4.56
N GLN A 101 5.81 -11.26 5.17
CA GLN A 101 6.81 -12.12 5.82
C GLN A 101 7.79 -12.69 4.80
N ARG A 102 7.33 -13.15 3.63
CA ARG A 102 8.22 -13.63 2.57
C ARG A 102 9.13 -12.51 2.03
N LEU A 103 8.65 -11.26 1.99
CA LEU A 103 9.49 -10.10 1.67
C LEU A 103 10.53 -9.84 2.77
N ALA A 104 10.14 -9.91 4.04
CA ALA A 104 11.04 -9.72 5.18
C ALA A 104 12.13 -10.80 5.23
N ASP A 105 11.80 -12.02 4.83
CA ASP A 105 12.74 -13.14 4.74
C ASP A 105 13.62 -13.11 3.47
N GLY A 106 13.38 -12.18 2.53
CA GLY A 106 14.06 -12.18 1.22
C GLY A 106 13.68 -13.36 0.32
N LYS A 107 12.53 -14.01 0.56
CA LYS A 107 12.04 -15.22 -0.15
C LYS A 107 11.02 -14.93 -1.25
N LEU A 108 10.60 -13.67 -1.41
CA LEU A 108 9.69 -13.27 -2.47
C LEU A 108 10.48 -12.81 -3.70
N HIS A 109 10.22 -13.42 -4.85
CA HIS A 109 10.81 -13.01 -6.12
C HIS A 109 9.94 -11.92 -6.75
N LEU A 110 10.48 -10.70 -6.81
CA LEU A 110 9.85 -9.55 -7.45
C LEU A 110 10.57 -9.21 -8.75
N GLN A 111 9.91 -8.47 -9.62
CA GLN A 111 10.53 -7.86 -10.80
C GLN A 111 11.73 -6.97 -10.41
N GLU A 112 11.59 -6.22 -9.31
CA GLU A 112 12.64 -5.35 -8.77
C GLU A 112 12.82 -5.56 -7.26
N PRO A 113 14.04 -5.41 -6.71
CA PRO A 113 14.26 -5.56 -5.28
C PRO A 113 13.51 -4.50 -4.45
N ALA A 114 12.56 -4.95 -3.63
CA ALA A 114 11.85 -4.09 -2.69
C ALA A 114 12.70 -3.65 -1.48
N ARG A 115 13.83 -4.31 -1.20
CA ARG A 115 14.70 -4.07 -0.03
C ARG A 115 13.96 -4.04 1.32
N PHE A 116 12.79 -4.67 1.39
CA PHE A 116 11.94 -4.67 2.57
C PHE A 116 12.57 -5.43 3.73
N ASN A 117 13.22 -6.57 3.46
CA ASN A 117 14.03 -7.31 4.43
C ASN A 117 15.03 -6.42 5.18
N ASN A 118 15.81 -5.62 4.44
CA ASN A 118 16.79 -4.72 5.04
C ASN A 118 16.14 -3.65 5.93
N ALA A 119 14.96 -3.16 5.54
CA ALA A 119 14.22 -2.16 6.32
C ALA A 119 13.63 -2.77 7.60
N VAL A 120 13.10 -4.00 7.52
CA VAL A 120 12.60 -4.73 8.69
C VAL A 120 13.72 -5.05 9.67
N ASP A 121 14.88 -5.53 9.19
CA ASP A 121 16.04 -5.82 10.04
C ASP A 121 16.57 -4.56 10.73
N TRP A 122 16.53 -3.43 10.03
CA TRP A 122 16.89 -2.14 10.59
C TRP A 122 15.94 -1.69 11.70
N GLU A 123 14.63 -1.73 11.43
CA GLU A 123 13.61 -1.35 12.40
C GLU A 123 13.65 -2.24 13.65
N ALA A 124 13.89 -3.54 13.46
CA ALA A 124 14.03 -4.51 14.53
C ALA A 124 15.23 -4.25 15.46
N THR A 125 16.32 -3.69 14.94
CA THR A 125 17.59 -3.53 15.67
C THR A 125 17.84 -2.11 16.17
N ARG A 126 17.08 -1.11 15.71
CA ARG A 126 17.15 0.30 16.13
C ARG A 126 18.58 0.87 16.25
N PHE A 127 19.45 0.53 15.29
CA PHE A 127 20.86 0.98 15.13
C PHE A 127 21.94 0.31 16.00
N GLU A 128 22.47 -0.84 15.56
CA GLU A 128 23.89 -1.20 15.80
C GLU A 128 24.76 -1.20 14.53
N SER A 129 24.20 -1.04 13.33
CA SER A 129 24.97 -1.07 12.09
C SER A 129 25.36 0.33 11.60
N ARG A 130 26.66 0.65 11.70
CA ARG A 130 27.31 1.87 11.17
C ARG A 130 27.44 1.92 9.65
N SER A 131 26.83 1.01 8.89
CA SER A 131 26.98 0.99 7.43
C SER A 131 25.71 0.56 6.71
N GLY A 132 25.15 1.49 5.93
CA GLY A 132 24.13 1.23 4.93
C GLY A 132 22.91 2.11 5.14
N ARG A 133 22.84 3.22 4.40
CA ARG A 133 21.65 4.08 4.34
C ARG A 133 20.39 3.21 4.21
N VAL A 134 19.52 3.23 5.23
CA VAL A 134 18.11 2.94 4.98
C VAL A 134 17.68 3.90 3.90
N SER A 135 17.06 3.34 2.86
CA SER A 135 16.60 4.12 1.72
C SER A 135 15.73 5.26 2.24
N ALA A 136 15.90 6.47 1.70
CA ALA A 136 14.95 7.55 1.96
C ALA A 136 13.54 7.24 1.43
N TYR A 137 13.38 6.10 0.76
CA TYR A 137 12.14 5.53 0.23
C TYR A 137 11.67 4.39 1.14
N ASP A 138 10.80 4.73 2.08
CA ASP A 138 10.30 3.94 3.21
C ASP A 138 8.78 3.74 3.17
N ILE A 139 8.20 3.99 2.01
CA ILE A 139 6.86 3.56 1.63
C ILE A 139 7.03 2.57 0.49
N TRP A 140 6.22 1.53 0.50
CA TRP A 140 6.14 0.54 -0.57
C TRP A 140 4.75 0.56 -1.17
N PHE A 141 4.66 0.52 -2.49
CA PHE A 141 3.41 0.47 -3.22
C PHE A 141 3.33 -0.82 -4.05
N ASP A 142 2.43 -1.71 -3.67
CA ASP A 142 2.05 -2.90 -4.44
C ASP A 142 0.81 -2.56 -5.27
N PHE A 143 1.02 -2.35 -6.57
CA PHE A 143 -0.02 -1.98 -7.53
C PHE A 143 0.34 -2.60 -8.88
N THR A 144 -0.36 -3.66 -9.27
CA THR A 144 -0.07 -4.38 -10.52
C THR A 144 -1.17 -4.14 -11.55
N LYS A 145 -0.75 -4.00 -12.81
CA LYS A 145 -1.57 -3.53 -13.95
C LYS A 145 -2.54 -4.59 -14.49
N TYR A 146 -2.23 -5.87 -14.29
CA TYR A 146 -2.79 -6.96 -15.09
C TYR A 146 -4.18 -7.43 -14.65
N ASP A 147 -4.67 -6.95 -13.51
CA ASP A 147 -5.96 -7.32 -12.96
C ASP A 147 -6.56 -6.10 -12.24
N GLU A 148 -7.88 -5.96 -12.30
CA GLU A 148 -8.57 -4.77 -11.80
C GLU A 148 -8.46 -4.61 -10.28
N GLU A 149 -8.07 -5.67 -9.56
CA GLU A 149 -8.15 -5.76 -8.10
C GLU A 149 -6.83 -6.15 -7.39
N GLN A 150 -5.69 -6.22 -8.07
CA GLN A 150 -4.49 -6.77 -7.42
C GLN A 150 -3.86 -5.83 -6.38
N ASN A 151 -3.91 -6.32 -5.14
CA ASN A 151 -3.35 -5.83 -3.87
C ASN A 151 -3.62 -4.35 -3.54
N ILE A 152 -3.30 -3.40 -4.42
CA ILE A 152 -3.42 -1.94 -4.24
C ILE A 152 -3.17 -1.56 -2.78
N VAL A 153 -1.95 -1.85 -2.31
CA VAL A 153 -1.54 -1.63 -0.92
C VAL A 153 -0.37 -0.65 -0.89
N LEU A 154 -0.56 0.45 -0.16
CA LEU A 154 0.54 1.28 0.31
C LEU A 154 0.93 0.81 1.71
N PHE A 155 2.21 0.64 1.99
CA PHE A 155 2.64 0.24 3.33
C PHE A 155 3.94 0.89 3.77
N THR A 156 4.11 1.00 5.10
CA THR A 156 5.30 1.57 5.74
C THR A 156 5.55 0.90 7.10
N LEU A 157 6.78 1.00 7.59
CA LEU A 157 7.17 0.58 8.95
C LEU A 157 7.10 1.74 9.96
N ASP A 158 6.97 2.98 9.48
CA ASP A 158 7.03 4.20 10.29
C ASP A 158 5.62 4.69 10.65
N GLU A 159 5.34 4.74 11.95
CA GLU A 159 4.05 5.19 12.47
C GLU A 159 3.76 6.67 12.12
N SER A 160 4.78 7.54 12.05
CA SER A 160 4.57 8.95 11.70
C SER A 160 4.08 9.11 10.25
N LYS A 161 4.60 8.27 9.34
CA LYS A 161 4.21 8.27 7.92
C LYS A 161 2.81 7.76 7.69
N ARG A 162 2.24 7.00 8.63
CA ARG A 162 0.83 6.59 8.59
C ARG A 162 -0.10 7.79 8.45
N ALA A 163 0.13 8.84 9.23
CA ALA A 163 -0.69 10.06 9.20
C ALA A 163 -0.51 10.81 7.87
N ASP A 164 0.74 10.92 7.41
CA ASP A 164 1.08 11.60 6.16
C ASP A 164 0.51 10.87 4.93
N LEU A 165 0.53 9.53 4.92
CA LEU A 165 -0.09 8.71 3.87
C LEU A 165 -1.60 8.98 3.77
N LEU A 166 -2.31 8.97 4.90
CA LEU A 166 -3.74 9.27 4.94
C LEU A 166 -4.03 10.71 4.49
N ALA A 167 -3.26 11.68 5.01
CA ALA A 167 -3.41 13.08 4.64
C ALA A 167 -3.17 13.30 3.14
N ARG A 168 -2.16 12.65 2.56
CA ARG A 168 -1.87 12.76 1.14
C ARG A 168 -2.98 12.17 0.28
N LEU A 169 -3.48 10.99 0.63
CA LEU A 169 -4.55 10.38 -0.14
C LEU A 169 -5.82 11.24 -0.14
N LYS A 170 -6.09 11.95 0.96
CA LYS A 170 -7.14 12.99 0.98
C LYS A 170 -6.87 14.11 -0.03
N VAL A 171 -5.65 14.65 -0.10
CA VAL A 171 -5.28 15.70 -1.06
C VAL A 171 -5.43 15.23 -2.51
N VAL A 172 -5.01 13.99 -2.82
CA VAL A 172 -5.16 13.41 -4.17
C VAL A 172 -6.64 13.31 -4.54
N THR A 173 -7.48 12.85 -3.60
CA THR A 173 -8.94 12.80 -3.78
C THR A 173 -9.53 14.18 -4.04
N ASP A 174 -9.14 15.18 -3.25
CA ASP A 174 -9.64 16.56 -3.36
C ASP A 174 -9.25 17.19 -4.73
N ILE A 175 -8.05 16.91 -5.23
CA ILE A 175 -7.60 17.38 -6.56
C ILE A 175 -8.41 16.71 -7.68
N TRP A 176 -8.63 15.39 -7.60
CA TRP A 176 -9.39 14.68 -8.63
C TRP A 176 -10.87 15.06 -8.64
N ALA A 177 -11.47 15.27 -7.48
CA ALA A 177 -12.84 15.79 -7.37
C ALA A 177 -12.97 17.16 -8.05
N LYS A 178 -12.00 18.07 -7.84
CA LYS A 178 -11.98 19.40 -8.47
C LYS A 178 -11.83 19.32 -10.01
N ASN A 179 -10.97 18.45 -10.51
CA ASN A 179 -10.74 18.30 -11.94
C ASN A 179 -11.97 17.68 -12.64
N SER A 180 -12.59 16.68 -12.03
CA SER A 180 -13.82 16.05 -12.55
C SER A 180 -15.00 17.03 -12.65
N ALA A 181 -15.14 17.92 -11.66
CA ALA A 181 -16.16 18.98 -11.66
C ALA A 181 -15.91 20.06 -12.72
N THR A 182 -14.64 20.26 -13.12
CA THR A 182 -14.26 21.23 -14.14
C THR A 182 -14.55 20.68 -15.54
N GLU A 183 -14.28 19.40 -15.77
CA GLU A 183 -14.58 18.74 -17.05
C GLU A 183 -16.09 18.67 -17.35
N GLN A 184 -16.94 18.44 -16.34
CA GLN A 184 -18.40 18.46 -16.51
C GLN A 184 -18.96 19.84 -16.89
N LYS A 185 -18.33 20.93 -16.42
CA LYS A 185 -18.73 22.29 -16.81
C LYS A 185 -18.37 22.63 -18.26
N HIS A 186 -17.35 22.00 -18.82
CA HIS A 186 -16.95 22.23 -20.22
C HIS A 186 -17.73 21.36 -21.22
N GLN A 187 -18.36 20.26 -20.79
CA GLN A 187 -19.19 19.41 -21.64
C GLN A 187 -20.66 19.86 -21.76
N HIS A 188 -21.10 20.80 -20.93
CA HIS A 188 -22.39 21.49 -21.06
C HIS A 188 -22.19 23.01 -21.13
N PRO A 189 -21.80 23.55 -22.29
CA PRO A 189 -21.92 24.98 -22.53
C PRO A 189 -23.41 25.33 -22.59
N THR A 190 -23.83 26.26 -21.74
CA THR A 190 -25.14 26.94 -21.80
C THR A 190 -25.38 27.59 -23.15
#